data_AF-A0A8T1G8Q2-F1
#
_entry.id   AF-A0A8T1G8Q2-F1
#
_cell.length_a   1.000
_cell.length_b   1.000
_cell.length_c   1.000
_cell.angle_alpha   90.00
_cell.angle_beta   90.00
_cell.angle_gamma   90.00
#
_symmetry.space_group_name_H-M   'P 1'
#
loop_
_entity.id
_entity.type
_entity.pdbx_description
1 polymer ?
#
loop_
_entity_poly.entity_id
_entity_poly.type
_entity_poly.pdbx_seq_one_letter_code
_entity_poly.pdbx_strand_id
1 'polypeptide(L)'
;MWAGEMSGHDAILGMDGMVPAGIRLDLADGTLCLPDEVRIQLTGRRPLYGEHVCSVEPERMTSVDAAQSLEVPLCPEPSETLWLTRGERWVSTVVKGPGKRLYLRITNGSDRTMCLSALSNWGCG
;
A
#
# COMPACT_ATOMS: atom_id res chain seq x y z
N MET A 1 5.57 24.36 0.67
CA MET A 1 5.46 24.59 2.12
C MET A 1 4.37 23.65 2.61
N TRP A 2 4.72 22.64 3.40
CA TRP A 2 3.76 21.67 3.91
C TRP A 2 3.74 21.79 5.43
N ALA A 3 2.55 21.96 6.00
CA ALA A 3 2.34 22.06 7.43
C ALA A 3 1.87 20.70 7.98
N GLY A 4 2.51 20.24 9.05
CA GLY A 4 2.13 19.04 9.78
C GLY A 4 2.31 19.26 11.28
N GLU A 5 1.40 18.73 12.08
CA GLU A 5 1.45 18.86 13.52
C GLU A 5 2.27 17.69 14.09
N MET A 6 3.37 18.00 14.77
CA MET A 6 4.18 17.01 15.48
C MET A 6 4.02 17.28 16.97
N SER A 7 3.38 16.35 17.69
CA SER A 7 3.29 16.37 19.16
C SER A 7 2.88 17.72 19.76
N GLY A 8 1.81 18.34 19.23
CA GLY A 8 1.27 19.61 19.74
C GLY A 8 2.07 20.86 19.33
N HIS A 9 2.95 20.76 18.33
CA HIS A 9 3.64 21.90 17.71
C HIS A 9 3.37 21.91 16.20
N ASP A 10 2.94 23.06 15.69
CA ASP A 10 2.82 23.31 14.25
C ASP A 10 4.21 23.45 13.65
N ALA A 11 4.63 22.45 12.87
CA ALA A 11 5.88 22.48 12.16
C ALA A 11 5.63 22.58 10.64
N ILE A 12 6.37 23.46 10.00
CA ILE A 12 6.39 23.57 8.54
C ILE A 12 7.71 22.98 8.07
N LEU A 13 7.63 21.86 7.35
CA LEU A 13 8.80 21.20 6.81
C LEU A 13 8.95 21.51 5.32
N GLY A 14 10.13 21.99 4.95
CA GLY A 14 10.51 22.23 3.56
C GLY A 14 10.90 20.93 2.85
N MET A 15 10.80 20.92 1.52
CA MET A 15 11.21 19.76 0.71
C MET A 15 12.70 19.46 0.85
N ASP A 16 13.50 20.50 1.07
CA ASP A 16 14.94 20.47 1.34
C ASP A 16 15.30 19.76 2.66
N GLY A 17 14.38 19.69 3.62
CA GLY A 17 14.52 18.86 4.82
C GLY A 17 13.97 17.44 4.64
N MET A 18 12.81 17.31 3.97
CA MET A 18 12.12 16.02 3.80
C MET A 18 12.91 15.04 2.92
N VAL A 19 13.38 15.51 1.77
CA VAL A 19 14.00 14.64 0.75
C VAL A 19 15.31 14.02 1.25
N PRO A 20 16.27 14.78 1.83
CA PRO A 20 17.50 14.18 2.36
C PRO A 20 17.26 13.29 3.57
N ALA A 21 16.24 13.59 4.38
CA ALA A 21 15.86 12.78 5.54
C ALA A 21 15.08 11.50 5.17
N GLY A 22 14.82 11.26 3.87
CA GLY A 22 14.06 10.09 3.42
C GLY A 22 12.58 10.10 3.83
N ILE A 23 12.05 11.27 4.19
CA ILE A 23 10.66 11.44 4.63
C ILE A 23 9.75 11.49 3.40
N ARG A 24 8.73 10.62 3.38
CA ARG A 24 7.78 10.47 2.27
C ARG A 24 6.39 10.95 2.69
N LEU A 25 5.66 11.58 1.77
CA LEU A 25 4.26 11.95 1.97
C LEU A 25 3.37 10.90 1.32
N ASP A 26 2.55 10.21 2.11
CA ASP A 26 1.53 9.31 1.62
C ASP A 26 0.21 10.06 1.44
N LEU A 27 -0.13 10.35 0.19
CA LEU A 27 -1.36 11.05 -0.17
C LEU A 27 -2.61 10.18 -0.03
N ALA A 28 -2.47 8.86 -0.08
CA ALA A 28 -3.60 7.94 0.04
C ALA A 28 -4.06 7.86 1.50
N ASP A 29 -3.13 7.73 2.44
CA ASP A 29 -3.43 7.67 3.87
C ASP A 29 -3.53 9.08 4.51
N GLY A 30 -3.00 10.10 3.82
CA GLY A 30 -2.85 11.44 4.38
C GLY A 30 -1.80 11.49 5.49
N THR A 31 -0.76 10.67 5.40
CA THR A 31 0.27 10.49 6.43
C THR A 31 1.65 10.92 5.94
N LEU A 32 2.53 11.23 6.90
CA LEU A 32 3.95 11.44 6.68
C LEU A 32 4.71 10.19 7.14
N CYS A 33 5.44 9.55 6.24
CA CYS A 33 6.24 8.36 6.48
C CYS A 33 7.70 8.75 6.72
N LEU A 34 8.19 8.49 7.92
CA LEU A 34 9.59 8.67 8.28
C LEU A 34 10.43 7.47 7.78
N PRO A 35 11.76 7.62 7.61
CA PRO A 35 12.65 6.55 7.16
C PRO A 35 12.73 5.34 8.12
N ASP A 36 12.36 5.52 9.38
CA ASP A 36 12.20 4.47 10.40
C ASP A 36 10.80 3.84 10.39
N GLU A 37 10.04 4.09 9.32
CA GLU A 37 8.72 3.52 9.05
C GLU A 37 7.61 3.99 10.00
N VAL A 38 7.87 5.02 10.81
CA VAL A 38 6.86 5.69 11.63
C VAL A 38 5.96 6.54 10.73
N ARG A 39 4.64 6.34 10.84
CA ARG A 39 3.61 7.11 10.12
C ARG A 39 2.94 8.12 11.04
N ILE A 40 2.96 9.38 10.65
CA ILE A 40 2.31 10.48 11.38
C ILE A 40 1.11 10.96 10.56
N GLN A 41 -0.09 10.94 11.14
CA GLN A 41 -1.29 11.45 10.48
C GLN A 41 -1.23 12.97 10.36
N LEU A 42 -1.48 13.50 9.17
CA LEU A 42 -1.54 14.94 8.96
C LEU A 42 -2.92 15.48 9.36
N THR A 43 -2.93 16.47 10.26
CA THR A 43 -4.16 17.14 10.71
C THR A 43 -4.96 17.67 9.53
N GLY A 44 -6.27 17.38 9.51
CA GLY A 44 -7.19 17.80 8.44
C GLY A 44 -7.14 16.96 7.16
N ARG A 45 -6.26 15.95 7.08
CA ARG A 45 -6.27 14.95 6.01
C ARG A 45 -6.94 13.68 6.48
N ARG A 46 -7.87 13.19 5.68
CA ARG A 46 -8.48 11.86 5.83
C ARG A 46 -7.92 10.98 4.71
N PRO A 47 -7.81 9.66 4.94
CA PRO A 47 -7.50 8.75 3.86
C PRO A 47 -8.44 8.94 2.66
N LEU A 48 -7.93 8.75 1.45
CA LEU A 48 -8.71 8.86 0.21
C LEU A 48 -9.72 7.73 0.06
N TYR A 49 -9.50 6.62 0.75
CA TYR A 49 -10.47 5.55 0.89
C TYR A 49 -11.50 5.89 1.98
N GLY A 50 -12.72 5.36 1.82
CA GLY A 50 -13.76 5.49 2.85
C GLY A 50 -13.36 4.80 4.15
N GLU A 51 -14.10 5.06 5.23
CA GLU A 51 -13.84 4.50 6.57
C GLU A 51 -13.78 2.95 6.59
N HIS A 52 -14.34 2.31 5.57
CA HIS A 52 -14.36 0.86 5.40
C HIS A 52 -13.31 0.44 4.35
N VAL A 53 -12.11 0.07 4.81
CA VAL A 53 -11.10 -0.59 3.98
C VAL A 53 -11.09 -2.08 4.28
N CYS A 54 -11.26 -2.88 3.24
CA CYS A 54 -11.02 -4.31 3.31
C CYS A 54 -9.70 -4.61 2.56
N SER A 55 -8.65 -4.97 3.30
CA SER A 55 -7.41 -5.44 2.69
C SER A 55 -7.65 -6.83 2.10
N VAL A 56 -7.21 -7.03 0.86
CA VAL A 56 -7.26 -8.35 0.22
C VAL A 56 -5.90 -9.00 0.41
N GLU A 57 -5.87 -10.00 1.29
CA GLU A 57 -4.64 -10.70 1.65
C GLU A 57 -4.72 -12.17 1.25
N PRO A 58 -3.57 -12.80 0.94
CA PRO A 58 -3.51 -14.25 0.80
C PRO A 58 -3.95 -14.92 2.10
N GLU A 59 -4.81 -15.95 2.03
CA GLU A 59 -5.30 -16.68 3.22
C GLU A 59 -4.17 -17.27 4.09
N ARG A 60 -3.00 -17.51 3.48
CA ARG A 60 -1.81 -18.06 4.13
C ARG A 60 -0.57 -17.38 3.60
N MET A 61 0.51 -17.40 4.40
CA MET A 61 1.81 -16.99 3.91
C MET A 61 2.19 -17.82 2.69
N THR A 62 2.34 -17.16 1.55
CA THR A 62 2.48 -17.81 0.24
C THR A 62 3.76 -17.32 -0.42
N SER A 63 4.63 -18.27 -0.78
CA SER A 63 5.81 -17.99 -1.60
C SER A 63 5.43 -17.93 -3.07
N VAL A 64 5.84 -16.87 -3.76
CA VAL A 64 5.69 -16.70 -5.20
C VAL A 64 7.08 -16.71 -5.82
N ASP A 65 7.36 -17.72 -6.65
CA ASP A 65 8.65 -17.84 -7.32
C ASP A 65 8.90 -16.70 -8.31
N ALA A 66 10.15 -16.56 -8.72
CA ALA A 66 10.57 -15.55 -9.70
C ALA A 66 9.73 -15.66 -10.98
N ALA A 67 9.25 -14.51 -11.47
CA ALA A 67 8.37 -14.41 -12.64
C ALA A 67 7.05 -15.23 -12.57
N GLN A 68 6.65 -15.70 -11.38
CA GLN A 68 5.35 -16.34 -11.16
C GLN A 68 4.33 -15.37 -10.58
N SER A 69 3.06 -15.79 -10.54
CA SER A 69 1.97 -15.00 -9.99
C SER A 69 1.07 -15.80 -9.07
N LEU A 70 0.53 -15.14 -8.05
CA LEU A 70 -0.53 -15.62 -7.18
C LEU A 70 -1.84 -14.95 -7.57
N GLU A 71 -2.93 -15.72 -7.67
CA GLU A 71 -4.27 -15.20 -7.89
C GLU A 71 -5.12 -15.35 -6.63
N VAL A 72 -5.63 -14.23 -6.12
CA VAL A 72 -6.54 -14.17 -4.97
C VAL A 72 -7.93 -13.78 -5.47
N PRO A 73 -8.99 -14.56 -5.20
CA PRO A 73 -10.33 -14.21 -5.65
C PRO A 73 -10.83 -12.93 -4.99
N LEU A 74 -11.51 -12.08 -5.79
CA LEU A 74 -12.13 -10.84 -5.36
C LEU A 74 -13.66 -10.94 -5.51
N CYS A 75 -14.38 -10.47 -4.49
CA CYS A 75 -15.84 -10.31 -4.51
C CYS A 75 -16.22 -8.87 -4.09
N PRO A 76 -15.89 -7.85 -4.91
CA PRO A 76 -16.26 -6.48 -4.60
C PRO A 76 -17.76 -6.25 -4.85
N GLU A 77 -18.38 -5.45 -4.00
CA GLU A 77 -19.74 -4.96 -4.20
C GLU A 77 -19.78 -3.94 -5.38
N PRO A 78 -20.93 -3.78 -6.07
CA PRO A 78 -21.01 -2.93 -7.26
C PRO A 78 -20.62 -1.46 -7.06
N SER A 79 -20.72 -0.95 -5.82
CA SER A 79 -20.37 0.42 -5.44
C SER A 79 -18.96 0.55 -4.84
N GLU A 80 -18.23 -0.56 -4.66
CA GLU A 80 -16.90 -0.54 -4.07
C GLU A 80 -15.85 -0.10 -5.08
N THR A 81 -14.96 0.79 -4.63
CA THR A 81 -13.78 1.19 -5.39
C THR A 81 -12.61 0.31 -4.99
N LEU A 82 -12.03 -0.41 -5.96
CA LEU A 82 -10.82 -1.18 -5.74
C LEU A 82 -9.59 -0.27 -5.85
N TRP A 83 -8.78 -0.27 -4.80
CA TRP A 83 -7.46 0.36 -4.79
C TRP A 83 -6.39 -0.72 -4.97
N LEU A 84 -5.47 -0.49 -5.89
CA LEU A 84 -4.38 -1.42 -6.19
C LEU A 84 -3.06 -0.84 -5.71
N THR A 85 -2.28 -1.67 -5.01
CA THR A 85 -0.95 -1.31 -4.51
C THR A 85 0.12 -2.00 -5.35
N ARG A 86 1.32 -1.43 -5.34
CA ARG A 86 2.51 -1.99 -5.98
C ARG A 86 3.61 -2.07 -4.93
N GLY A 87 4.22 -3.23 -4.78
CA GLY A 87 5.38 -3.40 -3.92
C GLY A 87 6.68 -3.14 -4.65
N GLU A 88 7.78 -3.25 -3.90
CA GLU A 88 9.13 -3.14 -4.43
C GLU A 88 9.39 -4.20 -5.52
N ARG A 89 9.00 -5.45 -5.25
CA ARG A 89 9.31 -6.64 -6.07
C ARG A 89 8.11 -7.27 -6.75
N TRP A 90 6.92 -6.71 -6.56
CA TRP A 90 5.70 -7.28 -7.11
C TRP A 90 4.73 -6.21 -7.59
N VAL A 91 3.88 -6.61 -8.53
CA VAL A 91 2.84 -5.77 -9.10
C VAL A 91 1.49 -6.46 -8.93
N SER A 92 0.45 -5.71 -8.54
CA SER A 92 -0.91 -6.22 -8.54
C SER A 92 -1.65 -5.82 -9.82
N THR A 93 -2.47 -6.74 -10.32
CA THR A 93 -3.33 -6.52 -11.49
C THR A 93 -4.68 -7.17 -11.24
N VAL A 94 -5.77 -6.53 -11.66
CA VAL A 94 -7.10 -7.14 -11.60
C VAL A 94 -7.33 -7.89 -12.91
N VAL A 95 -7.66 -9.17 -12.81
CA VAL A 95 -7.99 -10.02 -13.95
C VAL A 95 -9.40 -10.56 -13.82
N LYS A 96 -10.09 -10.73 -14.97
CA LYS A 96 -11.40 -11.36 -15.03
C LYS A 96 -11.23 -12.86 -15.19
N GLY A 97 -11.77 -13.63 -14.26
CA GLY A 97 -11.84 -15.08 -14.36
C GLY A 97 -13.20 -15.56 -14.87
N PRO A 98 -13.40 -16.89 -14.90
CA PRO A 98 -14.66 -17.49 -15.32
C PRO A 98 -15.83 -17.06 -14.42
N GLY A 99 -17.01 -16.87 -15.02
CA GLY A 99 -18.23 -16.56 -14.28
C GLY A 99 -18.30 -15.14 -13.69
N LYS A 100 -17.64 -14.16 -14.31
CA LYS A 100 -17.57 -12.75 -13.87
C LYS A 100 -16.85 -12.52 -12.53
N ARG A 101 -16.20 -13.54 -11.96
CA ARG A 101 -15.37 -13.37 -10.78
C ARG A 101 -14.13 -12.55 -11.12
N LEU A 102 -13.80 -11.60 -10.26
CA LEU A 102 -12.56 -10.85 -10.36
C LEU A 102 -11.49 -11.55 -9.53
N TYR A 103 -10.24 -11.43 -9.95
CA TYR A 103 -9.09 -11.96 -9.23
C TYR A 103 -8.03 -10.87 -9.14
N LEU A 104 -7.42 -10.74 -7.97
CA LEU A 104 -6.22 -9.97 -7.76
C LEU A 104 -5.03 -10.87 -8.11
N ARG A 105 -4.37 -10.59 -9.23
CA ARG A 105 -3.15 -11.27 -9.62
C ARG A 105 -1.94 -10.48 -9.14
N ILE A 106 -1.22 -11.05 -8.18
CA ILE A 106 0.03 -10.53 -7.64
C ILE A 106 1.18 -11.21 -8.38
N THR A 107 1.89 -10.46 -9.21
CA THR A 107 2.99 -10.99 -10.03
C THR A 107 4.33 -10.62 -9.41
N ASN A 108 5.19 -11.60 -9.19
CA ASN A 108 6.57 -11.39 -8.77
C ASN A 108 7.39 -10.90 -9.98
N GLY A 109 7.83 -9.65 -9.92
CA GLY A 109 8.66 -9.02 -10.96
C GLY A 109 10.17 -9.16 -10.72
N SER A 110 10.58 -9.86 -9.65
CA SER A 110 11.99 -10.06 -9.31
C SER A 110 12.52 -11.43 -9.78
N ASP A 111 13.83 -11.58 -9.65
CA ASP A 111 14.59 -12.79 -9.96
C ASP A 111 14.66 -13.78 -8.77
N ARG A 112 14.01 -13.47 -7.65
CA ARG A 112 14.03 -14.28 -6.43
C ARG A 112 12.60 -14.62 -5.98
N THR A 113 12.46 -15.75 -5.29
CA THR A 113 11.20 -16.09 -4.61
C THR A 113 10.89 -15.03 -3.55
N MET A 114 9.64 -14.56 -3.55
CA MET A 114 9.12 -13.60 -2.58
C MET A 114 8.06 -14.27 -1.70
N CYS A 115 7.94 -13.85 -0.45
CA CYS A 115 6.88 -14.32 0.44
C CYS A 115 5.85 -13.20 0.64
N LEU A 116 4.58 -13.52 0.41
CA LEU A 116 3.45 -12.66 0.74
C LEU A 116 2.86 -13.13 2.06
N SER A 117 2.73 -12.23 3.03
CA SER A 117 2.11 -12.52 4.32
C SER A 117 1.10 -11.44 4.70
N ALA A 118 0.10 -11.80 5.51
CA ALA A 118 -0.85 -10.87 6.11
C ALA A 118 -0.20 -9.83 7.07
N LEU A 119 1.04 -10.07 7.50
CA LEU A 119 1.78 -9.23 8.46
C LEU A 119 2.87 -8.38 7.81
N SER A 120 3.08 -8.52 6.50
CA SER A 120 3.90 -7.56 5.78
C SER A 120 3.06 -6.30 5.64
N ASN A 121 3.24 -5.36 6.56
CA ASN A 121 2.99 -3.95 6.31
C ASN A 121 3.45 -3.70 4.86
N TRP A 122 2.53 -3.29 3.98
CA TRP A 122 2.76 -3.24 2.54
C TRP A 122 3.68 -2.06 2.13
N GLY A 123 4.59 -1.65 3.02
CA GLY A 123 5.81 -0.92 2.75
C GLY A 123 6.97 -1.75 3.29
N CYS A 124 7.91 -2.11 2.43
CA CYS A 124 9.22 -2.67 2.78
C CYS A 124 10.09 -2.49 1.55
N GLY A 125 11.11 -1.64 1.71
CA GLY A 125 12.04 -1.16 0.69
C GLY A 125 12.68 0.15 1.13
#